data_AF-A0A376U871-F1
#
_entry.id   AF-A0A376U871-F1
#
_cell.length_a   1.000
_cell.length_b   1.000
_cell.length_c   1.000
_cell.angle_alpha   90.00
_cell.angle_beta   90.00
_cell.angle_gamma   90.00
#
_symmetry.space_group_name_H-M   'P 1'
#
loop_
_entity.id
_entity.type
_entity.pdbx_description
1 polymer ?
#
loop_
_entity_poly.entity_id
_entity_poly.type
_entity_poly.pdbx_seq_one_letter_code
_entity_poly.pdbx_strand_id
1 'polypeptide(L)' 'MWNDDLFSEAQPLWEAARAHGLRRGVTQYLMLPNRALGFLSFSRCSTREIPILSDELQLKMQLLVRESLMALMRLNDEI' A
#
# COMPACT_ATOMS: atom_id res chain seq x y z
N MET A 1 1.90 -7.91 0.33
CA MET A 1 2.24 -7.81 1.76
C MET A 1 3.74 -7.57 1.88
N TRP A 2 4.20 -6.70 2.77
CA TRP A 2 5.63 -6.44 2.98
C TRP A 2 6.26 -7.52 3.87
N ASN A 3 7.35 -8.13 3.40
CA ASN A 3 8.15 -9.11 4.14
C ASN A 3 9.63 -8.98 3.73
N ASP A 4 10.53 -9.63 4.47
CA ASP A 4 11.97 -9.52 4.23
C ASP A 4 12.37 -10.08 2.84
N ASP A 5 11.69 -11.12 2.36
CA ASP A 5 11.93 -11.70 1.02
C ASP A 5 11.62 -10.72 -0.11
N LEU A 6 10.52 -9.96 0.00
CA LEU A 6 10.11 -8.95 -0.99
C LEU A 6 11.16 -7.84 -1.13
N PHE A 7 11.88 -7.53 -0.05
CA PHE A 7 12.89 -6.48 -0.02
C PHE A 7 14.33 -7.03 -0.04
N SER A 8 14.51 -8.31 -0.39
CA SER A 8 15.84 -8.96 -0.48
C SER A 8 16.82 -8.22 -1.39
N GLU A 9 16.32 -7.65 -2.49
CA GLU A 9 17.09 -6.84 -3.46
C GLU A 9 17.05 -5.32 -3.17
N ALA A 10 16.31 -4.90 -2.13
CA ALA A 10 16.10 -3.50 -1.76
C ALA A 10 16.44 -3.26 -0.27
N GLN A 11 17.48 -3.95 0.23
CA GLN A 11 17.87 -3.90 1.64
C GLN A 11 18.11 -2.47 2.16
N PRO A 12 18.81 -1.56 1.44
CA PRO A 12 19.03 -0.19 1.94
C PRO A 12 17.71 0.56 2.18
N LEU A 13 16.72 0.38 1.30
CA LEU A 13 15.39 0.95 1.47
C LEU A 13 14.68 0.35 2.69
N TRP A 14 14.75 -0.97 2.84
CA TRP A 14 14.06 -1.67 3.91
C TRP A 14 14.64 -1.38 5.30
N GLU A 15 15.96 -1.23 5.39
CA GLU A 15 16.64 -0.80 6.61
C GLU A 15 16.30 0.64 6.97
N ALA A 16 16.36 1.56 5.99
CA ALA A 16 15.98 2.96 6.20
C ALA A 16 14.51 3.09 6.63
N ALA A 17 13.60 2.36 5.98
CA ALA A 17 12.19 2.33 6.34
C ALA A 17 11.98 1.87 7.79
N ARG A 18 12.67 0.80 8.20
CA ARG A 18 12.61 0.27 9.57
C ARG A 18 13.19 1.24 10.60
N ALA A 19 14.25 1.97 10.26
CA ALA A 19 14.82 3.02 11.11
C ALA A 19 13.83 4.17 11.34
N HIS A 20 12.94 4.44 10.37
CA HIS A 20 11.88 5.44 10.47
C HIS A 20 10.54 4.87 10.99
N GLY A 21 10.55 3.64 11.53
CA GLY A 21 9.37 3.03 12.14
C GLY A 21 8.43 2.30 11.19
N LEU A 22 8.73 2.21 9.88
CA LEU A 22 7.94 1.42 8.93
C LEU A 22 8.37 -0.06 9.04
N ARG A 23 7.71 -0.82 9.92
CA ARG A 23 8.12 -2.20 10.23
C ARG A 23 7.34 -3.28 9.48
N ARG A 24 6.09 -2.98 9.13
CA ARG A 24 5.20 -3.82 8.32
C ARG A 24 4.35 -2.93 7.44
N GLY A 25 3.81 -3.50 6.38
CA GLY A 25 2.91 -2.76 5.51
C GLY A 25 2.30 -3.62 4.41
N VAL A 26 1.43 -2.97 3.67
CA VAL A 26 0.70 -3.56 2.56
C VAL A 26 0.51 -2.48 1.50
N THR A 27 0.76 -2.87 0.26
CA THR A 27 0.58 -2.03 -0.91
C THR A 27 -0.49 -2.67 -1.77
N GLN A 28 -1.49 -1.89 -2.15
CA GLN A 28 -2.50 -2.25 -3.12
C GLN A 28 -2.31 -1.38 -4.37
N TYR A 29 -2.51 -1.97 -5.54
CA TYR A 29 -2.47 -1.23 -6.80
C TYR A 29 -3.81 -1.34 -7.55
N LEU A 30 -4.07 -0.39 -8.44
CA LEU A 30 -5.17 -0.41 -9.39
C LEU A 30 -4.76 0.30 -10.68
N MET A 31 -5.07 -0.32 -11.82
CA MET A 31 -5.02 0.36 -13.12
C MET A 31 -6.36 1.07 -13.36
N LEU A 32 -6.30 2.37 -13.56
CA LEU A 32 -7.46 3.21 -13.84
C LEU A 32 -7.90 3.09 -15.32
N PRO A 33 -9.14 3.47 -15.66
CA PRO A 33 -9.63 3.45 -17.05
C PRO A 33 -8.79 4.30 -18.01
N ASN A 34 -8.18 5.38 -17.52
CA ASN A 34 -7.25 6.23 -18.27
C ASN A 34 -5.84 5.63 -18.41
N ARG A 35 -5.64 4.36 -18.05
CA ARG A 35 -4.37 3.61 -18.05
C ARG A 35 -3.34 4.09 -17.03
N ALA A 36 -3.66 5.04 -16.16
CA ALA A 36 -2.79 5.38 -15.05
C ALA A 36 -2.69 4.21 -14.07
N LEU A 37 -1.48 3.99 -13.53
CA LEU A 37 -1.23 3.02 -12.47
C LEU A 37 -1.13 3.76 -11.13
N GLY A 38 -2.04 3.46 -10.22
CA GLY A 38 -2.03 4.02 -8.88
C GLY A 38 -1.68 2.96 -7.83
N PHE A 39 -0.93 3.40 -6.81
CA PHE A 39 -0.51 2.56 -5.69
C PHE A 39 -0.89 3.26 -4.38
N LEU A 40 -1.49 2.51 -3.47
CA LEU A 40 -1.79 2.96 -2.11
C LEU A 40 -1.12 2.01 -1.12
N SER A 41 -0.22 2.56 -0.30
CA SER A 41 0.53 1.81 0.70
C SER A 41 0.18 2.25 2.11
N PHE A 42 -0.02 1.28 2.99
CA PHE A 42 -0.20 1.51 4.42
C PHE A 42 0.92 0.84 5.18
N SER A 43 1.50 1.57 6.11
CA SER A 43 2.57 1.10 6.97
C SER A 43 2.14 1.07 8.43
N ARG A 44 2.80 0.23 9.21
CA ARG A 44 2.58 0.13 10.64
C ARG A 44 3.88 -0.02 11.40
N CYS A 45 3.97 0.64 12.54
CA CYS A 45 5.12 0.56 13.44
C CYS A 45 5.15 -0.68 14.31
N SER A 46 4.01 -1.35 14.48
CA SER A 46 3.91 -2.58 15.27
C SER A 46 4.36 -3.81 14.47
N THR A 47 5.32 -4.54 15.04
CA THR A 47 5.79 -5.86 14.56
C THR A 47 4.88 -7.01 14.98
N ARG A 48 3.88 -6.77 15.86
CA ARG A 48 2.95 -7.81 16.28
C ARG A 48 2.30 -8.43 15.05
N GLU A 49 2.35 -9.74 14.94
CA GLU A 49 1.50 -10.45 14.02
C GLU A 49 0.07 -10.12 14.40
N ILE A 50 -0.61 -9.40 13.51
CA ILE A 50 -2.06 -9.40 13.58
C ILE A 50 -2.41 -10.66 12.81
N PRO A 51 -3.02 -11.68 13.45
CA PRO A 51 -3.66 -12.76 12.72
C PRO A 51 -4.65 -12.04 11.82
N ILE A 52 -4.28 -11.99 10.54
CA ILE A 52 -4.87 -11.13 9.56
C ILE A 52 -6.38 -11.39 9.60
N LEU A 53 -7.15 -10.37 9.99
CA LEU A 53 -8.60 -10.28 9.77
C LEU A 53 -8.80 -10.16 8.25
N SER A 54 -8.51 -11.28 7.58
CA SER A 54 -8.02 -11.41 6.21
C SER A 54 -8.83 -10.66 5.20
N ASP A 55 -10.12 -10.91 5.24
CA ASP A 55 -10.93 -10.58 4.10
C ASP A 55 -11.49 -9.17 4.28
N GLU A 56 -11.86 -8.79 5.49
CA GLU A 56 -12.38 -7.46 5.78
C GLU A 56 -11.32 -6.39 5.49
N LEU A 57 -10.10 -6.57 6.00
CA LEU A 57 -9.02 -5.61 5.75
C LEU A 57 -8.73 -5.56 4.25
N GLN A 58 -8.58 -6.70 3.59
CA GLN A 58 -8.28 -6.75 2.17
C GLN A 58 -9.38 -6.07 1.33
N LEU A 59 -10.66 -6.33 1.61
CA LEU A 59 -11.79 -5.69 0.94
C LEU A 59 -11.81 -4.18 1.18
N LYS A 60 -11.56 -3.74 2.42
CA LYS A 60 -11.46 -2.30 2.74
C LYS A 60 -10.29 -1.65 1.99
N MET A 61 -9.15 -2.32 1.88
CA MET A 61 -8.02 -1.80 1.12
C MET A 61 -8.31 -1.68 -0.37
N GLN A 62 -8.98 -2.68 -0.94
CA GLN A 62 -9.43 -2.65 -2.34
C GLN A 62 -10.42 -1.51 -2.60
N LEU A 63 -11.35 -1.29 -1.68
CA LEU A 63 -12.25 -0.15 -1.75
C LEU A 63 -11.48 1.18 -1.68
N LEU A 64 -10.59 1.33 -0.70
CA LEU A 64 -9.84 2.57 -0.50
C LEU A 64 -8.95 2.91 -1.69
N VAL A 65 -8.23 1.94 -2.28
CA VAL A 65 -7.40 2.21 -3.47
C VAL A 65 -8.27 2.63 -4.66
N ARG A 66 -9.44 2.02 -4.83
CA ARG A 66 -10.35 2.33 -5.94
C ARG A 66 -10.90 3.74 -5.81
N GLU A 67 -11.50 4.06 -4.66
CA GLU A 67 -12.17 5.34 -4.48
C GLU A 67 -11.16 6.49 -4.41
N SER A 68 -10.00 6.30 -3.77
CA SER A 68 -8.95 7.34 -3.74
C SER A 68 -8.41 7.66 -5.14
N LEU A 69 -8.11 6.64 -5.95
CA LEU A 69 -7.57 6.85 -7.30
C LEU A 69 -8.62 7.37 -8.27
N MET A 70 -9.88 6.93 -8.15
CA MET A 70 -10.98 7.48 -8.96
C MET A 70 -11.25 8.95 -8.60
N ALA A 71 -11.17 9.32 -7.32
CA ALA A 71 -11.28 10.71 -6.89
C ALA A 71 -10.12 11.56 -7.42
N LEU A 72 -8.88 11.07 -7.30
CA LEU A 72 -7.69 11.76 -7.83
C LEU A 72 -7.74 11.91 -9.36
N MET A 73 -8.23 10.90 -10.08
CA MET A 73 -8.41 10.97 -11.54
C MET A 73 -9.37 12.10 -11.92
N ARG A 74 -10.53 12.18 -11.26
CA ARG A 74 -11.51 13.25 -11.50
C ARG A 74 -10.93 14.63 -11.19
N LEU A 75 -10.19 14.77 -10.08
CA LEU A 75 -9.56 16.02 -9.71
C LEU A 75 -8.50 16.46 -10.74
N ASN A 76 -7.75 15.51 -11.29
CA ASN A 76 -6.74 15.78 -12.31
C ASN A 76 -7.35 16.16 -13.67
N ASP A 77 -8.60 15.76 -13.95
CA ASP A 77 -9.32 16.19 -15.15
C ASP A 77 -9.87 17.64 -15.01
N GLU A 78 -9.93 18.19 -13.78
CA GLU A 78 -10.42 19.55 -13.49
C GLU A 78 -9.30 20.62 -13.46
N ILE A 79 -8.02 20.23 -13.51
CA ILE A 79 -6.84 21.12 -13.47
C ILE A 79 -6.19 21.20 -14.85
#